data_AF-A0A848XA24-F1
#
_entry.id   AF-A0A848XA24-F1
#
_cell.length_a   1.000
_cell.length_b   1.000
_cell.length_c   1.000
_cell.angle_alpha   90.00
_cell.angle_beta   90.00
_cell.angle_gamma   90.00
#
_symmetry.space_group_name_H-M   'P 1'
#
loop_
_entity.id
_entity.type
_entity.pdbx_description
1 polymer ?
#
loop_
_entity_poly.entity_id
_entity_poly.type
_entity_poly.pdbx_seq_one_letter_code
_entity_poly.pdbx_strand_id
1 'polypeptide(L)'
;MTERSEGWLGRMRGRLESLPLYALLVIGGLIVAGSGAGGYYAYKTYDYIEHDNEFCFSCHLMQDPYELFAQSAHRGLGCKACHQPNMLERSSMGVTGIVFDPDTLSVHAEVPSELCADCHIEGDPEQWTLIANSAGHRVHLESQDTVLQGLQCVECHSSSLHQFTAADETCAQSGCHTDSDVQLGAMGDLTIHCAACHAFSAPVPDVDQEGALAALAPDQDTCLSCHAMRQLVAMPDPDPHENACSACHNPHEQQTPAQAVESCAGAACHTDPVDLTPFHQGLEELVIEDCLYCHQAHDFEVDGSNCIACHTDIMEDDPAVAQPTAPERISALDPGVGLLHSWGYPVPGWQPPAQQELDFLHSEHPSVDCASCHESVERHGGVTVTTVTDCRSCHHAADQAQEAQGCAECHRESGSVGDPYALTRTMDFSTGLTVQRALPFDHDAHPDLDCASCHTDGLALSASAVDCASCHEDHHEPAANCMSCHQPTGSEAHVIETAHLTCSGSGCHTDLPFEGLPRTNTVCLSCHQDLVDHRPEGECAECHALAEVGG
;
A
#
# COMPACT_ATOMS: atom_id res chain seq x y z
N MET A 1 11.28 87.82 69.03
CA MET A 1 12.49 87.63 68.20
C MET A 1 12.25 86.45 67.28
N THR A 2 11.77 86.72 66.05
CA THR A 2 11.65 85.73 64.98
C THR A 2 12.00 86.45 63.69
N GLU A 3 13.30 86.63 63.43
CA GLU A 3 13.79 87.01 62.12
C GLU A 3 13.57 85.82 61.19
N ARG A 4 12.54 85.90 60.35
CA ARG A 4 12.41 85.04 59.18
C ARG A 4 13.55 85.40 58.23
N SER A 5 14.60 84.59 58.19
CA SER A 5 15.57 84.63 57.10
C SER A 5 14.80 84.49 55.79
N GLU A 6 14.82 85.51 54.94
CA GLU A 6 14.30 85.40 53.59
C GLU A 6 15.01 84.24 52.89
N GLY A 7 14.27 83.17 52.63
CA GLY A 7 14.76 81.98 51.96
C GLY A 7 15.45 82.36 50.66
N TRP A 8 16.46 81.59 50.26
CA TRP A 8 17.26 81.81 49.05
C TRP A 8 16.43 82.18 47.80
N LEU A 9 15.23 81.61 47.67
CA LEU A 9 14.24 81.90 46.62
C LEU A 9 13.72 83.36 46.63
N GLY A 10 13.51 83.96 47.79
CA GLY A 10 13.07 85.36 47.93
C GLY A 10 14.14 86.37 47.48
N ARG A 11 15.41 86.08 47.80
CA ARG A 11 16.56 86.88 47.35
C ARG A 11 16.81 86.77 45.84
N MET A 12 16.53 85.62 45.23
CA MET A 12 16.58 85.48 43.77
C MET A 12 15.46 86.26 43.09
N ARG A 13 14.23 86.23 43.63
CA ARG A 13 13.08 86.93 43.05
C ARG A 13 13.29 88.45 43.01
N GLY A 14 13.75 89.06 44.10
CA GLY A 14 14.05 90.51 44.13
C GLY A 14 15.17 90.95 43.18
N ARG A 15 16.14 90.07 42.92
CA ARG A 15 17.21 90.31 41.93
C ARG A 15 16.73 90.17 40.48
N LEU A 16 15.78 89.27 40.20
CA LEU A 16 15.17 89.13 38.88
C LEU A 16 14.23 90.29 38.55
N GLU A 17 13.46 90.78 39.53
CA GLU A 17 12.53 91.91 39.37
C GLU A 17 13.24 93.28 39.19
N SER A 18 14.52 93.38 39.55
CA SER A 18 15.34 94.59 39.39
C SER A 18 16.14 94.64 38.08
N LEU A 19 16.09 93.60 37.25
CA LEU A 19 16.75 93.56 35.96
C LEU A 19 15.91 94.26 34.89
N PRO A 20 16.54 95.05 33.99
CA PRO A 20 15.83 95.65 32.87
C PRO A 20 15.34 94.58 31.89
N LEU A 21 14.21 94.82 31.20
CA LEU A 21 13.55 93.86 30.32
C LEU A 21 14.51 93.20 29.30
N TYR A 22 15.47 93.96 28.75
CA TYR A 22 16.47 93.42 27.82
C TYR A 22 17.35 92.33 28.45
N ALA A 23 17.71 92.46 29.74
CA ALA A 23 18.52 91.48 30.45
C ALA A 23 17.71 90.20 30.72
N LEU A 24 16.42 90.31 31.01
CA LEU A 24 15.53 89.15 31.14
C LEU A 24 15.33 88.43 29.80
N LEU A 25 15.21 89.15 28.69
CA LEU A 25 15.13 88.56 27.35
C LEU A 25 16.43 87.85 26.96
N VAL A 26 17.59 88.41 27.30
CA VAL A 26 18.89 87.76 27.07
C VAL A 26 19.02 86.49 27.91
N ILE A 27 18.67 86.54 29.21
CA ILE A 27 18.71 85.36 30.08
C ILE A 27 17.72 84.29 29.60
N GLY A 28 16.50 84.67 29.25
CA GLY A 28 15.50 83.75 28.67
C GLY A 28 15.98 83.13 27.36
N GLY A 29 16.57 83.93 26.47
CA GLY A 29 17.16 83.46 25.22
C GLY A 29 18.31 82.48 25.44
N LEU A 30 19.19 82.74 26.40
CA LEU A 30 20.30 81.85 26.77
C LEU A 30 19.80 80.53 27.37
N ILE A 31 18.76 80.57 28.21
CA ILE A 31 18.15 79.35 28.77
C ILE A 31 17.50 78.52 27.66
N VAL A 32 16.74 79.15 26.76
CA VAL A 32 16.11 78.45 25.63
C VAL A 32 17.16 77.86 24.69
N ALA A 33 18.20 78.64 24.35
CA ALA A 33 19.30 78.16 23.51
C ALA A 33 20.09 77.03 24.19
N GLY A 34 20.37 77.16 25.49
CA GLY A 34 21.06 76.15 26.29
C GLY A 34 20.27 74.85 26.41
N SER A 35 18.98 74.93 26.72
CA SER A 35 18.09 73.77 26.78
C SER A 35 17.87 73.14 25.40
N GLY A 36 17.76 73.95 24.34
CA GLY A 36 17.65 73.47 22.97
C GLY A 36 18.91 72.74 22.51
N ALA A 37 20.09 73.31 22.75
CA ALA A 37 21.37 72.66 22.46
C ALA A 37 21.55 71.39 23.30
N GLY A 38 21.28 71.47 24.61
CA GLY A 38 21.35 70.31 25.50
C GLY A 38 20.43 69.17 25.08
N GLY A 39 19.18 69.49 24.73
CA GLY A 39 18.22 68.52 24.20
C GLY A 39 18.66 67.92 22.86
N TYR A 40 19.21 68.73 21.95
CA TYR A 40 19.75 68.26 20.68
C TYR A 40 20.92 67.29 20.87
N TYR A 41 21.90 67.62 21.71
CA TYR A 41 23.03 66.74 21.98
C TYR A 41 22.60 65.47 22.72
N ALA A 42 21.69 65.56 23.69
CA ALA A 42 21.15 64.39 24.37
C ALA A 42 20.44 63.45 23.41
N TYR A 43 19.63 63.99 22.49
CA TYR A 43 18.97 63.21 21.44
C TYR A 43 19.98 62.59 20.48
N LYS A 44 20.99 63.35 20.02
CA LYS A 44 22.04 62.83 19.14
C LYS A 44 22.87 61.71 19.79
N THR A 45 23.21 61.85 21.06
CA THR A 45 23.92 60.80 21.81
C THR A 45 23.04 59.57 21.99
N TYR A 46 21.76 59.77 22.31
CA TYR A 46 20.80 58.67 22.39
C TYR A 46 20.66 57.95 21.04
N ASP A 47 20.49 58.68 19.95
CA ASP A 47 20.37 58.15 18.59
C ASP A 47 21.62 57.39 18.14
N TYR A 48 22.82 57.92 18.44
CA TYR A 48 24.09 57.24 18.19
C TYR A 48 24.20 55.91 18.97
N ILE A 49 23.83 55.92 20.26
CA ILE A 49 23.86 54.71 21.09
C ILE A 49 22.76 53.73 20.71
N GLU A 50 21.60 54.19 20.25
CA GLU A 50 20.41 53.36 20.03
C GLU A 50 20.29 52.84 18.61
N HIS A 51 20.67 53.61 17.59
CA HIS A 51 20.44 53.26 16.18
C HIS A 51 21.72 53.15 15.35
N ASP A 52 22.85 53.69 15.81
CA ASP A 52 24.11 53.62 15.07
C ASP A 52 24.95 52.40 15.48
N ASN A 53 25.49 51.67 14.49
CA ASN A 53 26.41 50.55 14.71
C ASN A 53 27.82 51.03 15.05
N GLU A 54 28.18 52.26 14.65
CA GLU A 54 29.49 52.86 14.92
C GLU A 54 29.76 52.95 16.43
N PHE A 55 28.72 53.08 17.25
CA PHE A 55 28.84 52.96 18.70
C PHE A 55 29.47 51.63 19.12
N CYS A 56 29.00 50.51 18.58
CA CYS A 56 29.55 49.19 18.88
C CYS A 56 30.99 49.06 18.36
N PHE A 57 31.29 49.59 17.17
CA PHE A 57 32.64 49.57 16.59
C PHE A 57 33.65 50.46 17.34
N SER A 58 33.16 51.45 18.09
CA SER A 58 34.04 52.33 18.86
C SER A 58 34.79 51.60 20.00
N CYS A 59 34.34 50.39 20.36
CA CYS A 59 35.03 49.49 21.28
C CYS A 59 36.06 48.65 20.52
N HIS A 60 37.34 48.69 20.93
CA HIS A 60 38.40 47.88 20.30
C HIS A 60 38.15 46.37 20.36
N LEU A 61 37.39 45.89 21.35
CA LEU A 61 36.97 44.49 21.48
C LEU A 61 36.06 44.01 20.33
N MET A 62 35.43 44.93 19.60
CA MET A 62 34.48 44.60 18.55
C MET A 62 35.12 44.47 17.16
N GLN A 63 36.43 44.66 17.03
CA GLN A 63 37.10 44.60 15.71
C GLN A 63 36.99 43.20 15.08
N ASP A 64 37.48 42.16 15.76
CA ASP A 64 37.46 40.80 15.21
C ASP A 64 36.03 40.24 15.02
N PRO A 65 35.10 40.39 16.00
CA PRO A 65 33.68 40.06 15.81
C PRO A 65 33.04 40.74 14.61
N TYR A 66 33.37 42.01 14.37
CA TYR A 66 32.84 42.76 13.24
C TYR A 66 33.37 42.25 11.91
N GLU A 67 34.66 41.95 11.83
CA GLU A 67 35.27 41.41 10.61
C GLU A 67 34.67 40.05 10.23
N LEU A 68 34.37 39.19 11.22
CA LEU A 68 33.66 37.93 11.00
C LEU A 68 32.20 38.17 10.57
N PHE A 69 31.48 39.07 11.25
CA PHE A 69 30.10 39.41 10.91
C PHE A 69 29.99 40.02 9.50
N ALA A 70 30.94 40.88 9.11
CA ALA A 70 30.97 41.54 7.80
C ALA A 70 31.16 40.55 6.64
N GLN A 71 31.68 39.35 6.91
CA GLN A 71 31.80 38.26 5.96
C GLN A 71 30.53 37.40 5.87
N SER A 72 29.64 37.48 6.87
CA SER A 72 28.39 36.71 6.91
C SER A 72 27.34 37.21 5.93
N ALA A 73 26.31 36.39 5.70
CA ALA A 73 25.12 36.78 4.96
C ALA A 73 24.36 37.96 5.64
N HIS A 74 24.54 38.15 6.94
CA HIS A 74 23.86 39.16 7.75
C HIS A 74 24.54 40.52 7.78
N ARG A 75 25.67 40.72 7.07
CA ARG A 75 26.45 41.97 7.05
C ARG A 75 25.69 43.27 6.76
N GLY A 76 24.47 43.18 6.20
CA GLY A 76 23.59 44.33 5.95
C GLY A 76 22.74 44.75 7.16
N LEU A 77 22.69 43.93 8.21
CA LEU A 77 21.97 44.21 9.45
C LEU A 77 22.84 45.02 10.42
N GLY A 78 22.18 45.79 11.29
CA GLY A 78 22.86 46.39 12.43
C GLY A 78 23.03 45.40 13.57
N CYS A 79 24.05 45.59 14.40
CA CYS A 79 24.37 44.70 15.53
C CYS A 79 23.16 44.53 16.47
N LYS A 80 22.32 45.56 16.56
CA LYS A 80 21.14 45.63 17.41
C LYS A 80 19.91 44.89 16.86
N ALA A 81 20.00 44.37 15.63
CA ALA A 81 19.02 43.43 15.11
C ALA A 81 19.04 42.13 15.93
N CYS A 82 20.20 41.73 16.43
CA CYS A 82 20.39 40.52 17.24
C CYS A 82 20.69 40.83 18.71
N HIS A 83 21.37 41.94 19.00
CA HIS A 83 21.70 42.33 20.38
C HIS A 83 20.79 43.46 20.86
N GLN A 84 19.80 43.13 21.69
CA GLN A 84 18.88 44.10 22.28
C GLN A 84 19.05 44.26 23.80
N PRO A 85 20.22 44.68 24.31
CA PRO A 85 20.40 44.91 25.74
C PRO A 85 19.45 46.01 26.22
N ASN A 86 19.06 46.01 27.50
CA ASN A 86 18.26 47.11 28.03
C ASN A 86 19.12 48.36 28.31
N MET A 87 18.49 49.51 28.58
CA MET A 87 19.19 50.78 28.79
C MET A 87 20.23 50.71 29.93
N LEU A 88 19.99 49.90 30.96
CA LEU A 88 20.89 49.76 32.11
C LEU A 88 22.15 48.98 31.71
N GLU A 89 21.99 47.87 31.00
CA GLU A 89 23.10 47.05 30.47
C GLU A 89 23.96 47.84 29.49
N ARG A 90 23.33 48.59 28.58
CA ARG A 90 24.03 49.49 27.64
C ARG A 90 24.82 50.57 28.36
N SER A 91 24.21 51.19 29.36
CA SER A 91 24.87 52.21 30.18
C SER A 91 26.05 51.62 30.95
N SER A 92 25.91 50.40 31.45
CA SER A 92 26.98 49.65 32.11
C SER A 92 28.13 49.35 31.15
N MET A 93 27.85 48.84 29.94
CA MET A 93 28.86 48.58 28.91
C MET A 93 29.60 49.87 28.50
N GLY A 94 28.88 50.97 28.28
CA GLY A 94 29.48 52.27 27.96
C GLY A 94 30.36 52.83 29.08
N VAL A 95 29.91 52.75 30.34
CA VAL A 95 30.73 53.17 31.49
C VAL A 95 31.94 52.25 31.66
N THR A 96 31.77 50.95 31.45
CA THR A 96 32.84 49.96 31.59
C THR A 96 33.91 50.16 30.52
N GLY A 97 33.53 50.37 29.26
CA GLY A 97 34.49 50.68 28.18
C GLY A 97 35.22 52.01 28.34
N ILE A 98 34.69 52.96 29.12
CA ILE A 98 35.30 54.29 29.36
C ILE A 98 36.13 54.33 30.64
N VAL A 99 35.69 53.65 31.70
CA VAL A 99 36.18 53.82 33.08
C VAL A 99 36.89 52.59 33.64
N PHE A 100 36.53 51.39 33.19
CA PHE A 100 37.04 50.12 33.70
C PHE A 100 37.86 49.38 32.64
N ASP A 101 38.50 48.27 33.02
CA ASP A 101 39.26 47.43 32.10
C ASP A 101 38.30 46.68 31.16
N PRO A 102 38.29 46.99 29.85
CA PRO A 102 37.36 46.40 28.89
C PRO A 102 37.47 44.87 28.83
N ASP A 103 38.64 44.30 29.14
CA ASP A 103 38.89 42.85 29.13
C ASP A 103 38.11 42.10 30.24
N THR A 104 37.48 42.82 31.17
CA THR A 104 36.60 42.24 32.21
C THR A 104 35.15 42.02 31.76
N LEU A 105 34.76 42.53 30.59
CA LEU A 105 33.47 42.26 29.95
C LEU A 105 33.48 40.86 29.32
N SER A 106 33.40 39.83 30.15
CA SER A 106 33.36 38.41 29.70
C SER A 106 31.97 37.93 29.28
N VAL A 107 30.91 38.71 29.51
CA VAL A 107 29.54 38.30 29.18
C VAL A 107 29.18 38.84 27.80
N HIS A 108 29.37 38.01 26.78
CA HIS A 108 28.68 38.21 25.52
C HIS A 108 27.19 37.98 25.77
N ALA A 109 26.35 38.95 25.40
CA ALA A 109 24.91 38.81 25.54
C ALA A 109 24.43 37.62 24.69
N GLU A 110 23.73 36.70 25.34
CA GLU A 110 23.08 35.56 24.67
C GLU A 110 22.04 36.09 23.67
N VAL A 111 22.08 35.59 22.43
CA VAL A 111 21.13 35.97 21.38
C VAL A 111 20.03 34.90 21.36
N PRO A 112 18.81 35.22 21.81
CA PRO A 112 17.71 34.27 21.79
C PRO A 112 17.31 33.89 20.36
N SER A 113 16.97 32.62 20.12
CA SER A 113 16.57 32.11 18.80
C SER A 113 15.33 32.79 18.23
N GLU A 114 14.46 33.35 19.08
CA GLU A 114 13.28 34.11 18.70
C GLU A 114 13.62 35.30 17.78
N LEU A 115 14.75 35.97 18.01
CA LEU A 115 15.19 37.07 17.13
C LEU A 115 15.55 36.59 15.71
N CYS A 116 16.00 35.35 15.58
CA CYS A 116 16.26 34.73 14.30
C CYS A 116 14.93 34.32 13.63
N ALA A 117 14.01 33.75 14.41
CA ALA A 117 12.69 33.31 13.97
C ALA A 117 11.82 34.46 13.44
N ASP A 118 11.85 35.63 14.08
CA ASP A 118 11.11 36.83 13.65
C ASP A 118 11.36 37.19 12.17
N CYS A 119 12.58 36.92 11.67
CA CYS A 119 12.95 37.17 10.28
C CYS A 119 12.88 35.91 9.39
N HIS A 120 13.40 34.77 9.85
CA HIS A 120 13.54 33.56 9.03
C HIS A 120 12.29 32.69 8.97
N ILE A 121 11.39 32.83 9.95
CA ILE A 121 10.15 32.04 10.06
C ILE A 121 8.93 32.96 9.92
N GLU A 122 8.88 34.05 10.67
CA GLU A 122 7.72 34.97 10.71
C GLU A 122 7.82 36.13 9.70
N GLY A 123 8.98 36.27 9.05
CA GLY A 123 9.28 37.36 8.12
C GLY A 123 8.56 37.27 6.78
N ASP A 124 9.03 38.05 5.79
CA ASP A 124 8.43 38.08 4.44
C ASP A 124 8.41 36.68 3.81
N PRO A 125 7.22 36.10 3.58
CA PRO A 125 7.13 34.73 3.16
C PRO A 125 7.65 34.50 1.73
N GLU A 126 7.70 35.52 0.89
CA GLU A 126 8.29 35.41 -0.46
C GLU A 126 9.82 35.31 -0.42
N GLN A 127 10.46 35.69 0.69
CA GLN A 127 11.91 35.68 0.86
C GLN A 127 12.42 34.54 1.77
N TRP A 128 11.63 34.14 2.78
CA TRP A 128 12.16 33.33 3.90
C TRP A 128 11.45 31.98 4.15
N THR A 129 10.20 31.78 3.67
CA THR A 129 9.41 30.56 3.95
C THR A 129 10.05 29.26 3.43
N LEU A 130 10.93 29.35 2.45
CA LEU A 130 11.64 28.18 1.90
C LEU A 130 12.67 27.60 2.88
N ILE A 131 13.16 28.38 3.84
CA ILE A 131 14.23 27.94 4.76
C ILE A 131 13.63 27.17 5.95
N ALA A 132 12.57 27.69 6.58
CA ALA A 132 11.93 27.01 7.71
C ALA A 132 11.33 25.64 7.34
N ASN A 133 10.85 25.49 6.11
CA ASN A 133 10.23 24.26 5.62
C ASN A 133 11.21 23.27 4.98
N SER A 134 12.51 23.41 5.21
CA SER A 134 13.49 22.43 4.74
C SER A 134 13.44 21.14 5.57
N ALA A 135 13.72 19.99 4.96
CA ALA A 135 13.69 18.69 5.64
C ALA A 135 14.50 18.68 6.94
N GLY A 136 15.72 19.22 6.90
CA GLY A 136 16.60 19.32 8.06
C GLY A 136 16.01 20.13 9.21
N HIS A 137 15.52 21.34 8.96
CA HIS A 137 14.91 22.16 10.01
C HIS A 137 13.69 21.49 10.65
N ARG A 138 12.84 20.82 9.86
CA ARG A 138 11.65 20.16 10.40
C ARG A 138 12.03 18.96 11.26
N VAL A 139 12.96 18.13 10.81
CA VAL A 139 13.47 16.98 11.58
C VAL A 139 14.06 17.41 12.92
N HIS A 140 14.75 18.55 12.99
CA HIS A 140 15.45 18.97 14.21
C HIS A 140 14.60 19.88 15.11
N LEU A 141 13.91 20.87 14.55
CA LEU A 141 13.20 21.91 15.31
C LEU A 141 11.74 21.53 15.65
N GLU A 142 11.11 20.67 14.86
CA GLU A 142 9.75 20.16 15.14
C GLU A 142 9.78 18.82 15.88
N SER A 143 10.96 18.32 16.24
CA SER A 143 11.10 17.04 16.91
C SER A 143 10.48 17.01 18.29
N GLN A 144 9.87 15.88 18.63
CA GLN A 144 9.41 15.58 19.99
C GLN A 144 10.52 14.98 20.87
N ASP A 145 11.70 14.72 20.32
CA ASP A 145 12.83 14.20 21.10
C ASP A 145 13.30 15.24 22.14
N THR A 146 13.36 14.81 23.39
CA THR A 146 13.87 15.60 24.52
C THR A 146 15.30 16.10 24.31
N VAL A 147 16.13 15.41 23.53
CA VAL A 147 17.51 15.82 23.24
C VAL A 147 17.56 17.06 22.34
N LEU A 148 16.54 17.24 21.49
CA LEU A 148 16.43 18.38 20.57
C LEU A 148 15.60 19.53 21.14
N GLN A 149 15.01 19.37 22.33
CA GLN A 149 14.25 20.43 22.97
C GLN A 149 15.15 21.60 23.35
N GLY A 150 14.82 22.78 22.83
CA GLY A 150 15.57 24.00 23.10
C GLY A 150 16.80 24.21 22.20
N LEU A 151 16.94 23.42 21.13
CA LEU A 151 17.97 23.62 20.10
C LEU A 151 17.96 25.06 19.60
N GLN A 152 19.12 25.72 19.65
CA GLN A 152 19.26 27.12 19.25
C GLN A 152 19.72 27.25 17.80
N CYS A 153 19.26 28.26 17.07
CA CYS A 153 19.66 28.47 15.67
C CYS A 153 21.18 28.56 15.51
N VAL A 154 21.86 29.17 16.49
CA VAL A 154 23.31 29.38 16.49
C VAL A 154 24.11 28.09 16.73
N GLU A 155 23.50 27.02 17.25
CA GLU A 155 24.20 25.74 17.43
C GLU A 155 24.47 25.06 16.07
N CYS A 156 23.67 25.35 15.05
CA CYS A 156 23.86 24.84 13.69
C CYS A 156 24.44 25.90 12.73
N HIS A 157 24.06 27.18 12.89
CA HIS A 157 24.41 28.24 11.95
C HIS A 157 25.65 29.05 12.35
N SER A 158 26.22 28.84 13.54
CA SER A 158 27.42 29.56 13.99
C SER A 158 28.63 28.61 14.01
N SER A 159 29.61 28.83 13.13
CA SER A 159 30.87 28.07 13.17
C SER A 159 31.85 28.63 14.21
N SER A 160 31.68 29.90 14.57
CA SER A 160 32.39 30.57 15.66
C SER A 160 31.58 31.79 16.12
N LEU A 161 32.05 32.49 17.16
CA LEU A 161 31.47 33.77 17.57
C LEU A 161 31.37 34.74 16.38
N HIS A 162 30.16 35.17 16.04
CA HIS A 162 29.84 36.09 14.94
C HIS A 162 30.22 35.63 13.53
N GLN A 163 30.50 34.34 13.33
CA GLN A 163 30.65 33.74 12.02
C GLN A 163 29.45 32.83 11.73
N PHE A 164 28.55 33.31 10.87
CA PHE A 164 27.30 32.63 10.55
C PHE A 164 27.38 31.95 9.19
N THR A 165 27.66 30.66 9.19
CA THR A 165 27.63 29.80 8.01
C THR A 165 27.37 28.39 8.52
N ALA A 166 26.30 27.76 8.04
CA ALA A 166 26.12 26.33 8.23
C ALA A 166 27.23 25.64 7.41
N ALA A 167 28.19 25.04 8.11
CA ALA A 167 29.25 24.24 7.52
C ALA A 167 29.13 22.84 8.11
N ASP A 168 29.64 21.80 7.45
CA ASP A 168 29.47 20.42 7.93
C ASP A 168 30.09 20.19 9.31
N GLU A 169 31.09 21.00 9.67
CA GLU A 169 31.67 21.04 11.00
C GLU A 169 30.63 21.35 12.10
N THR A 170 29.51 22.02 11.77
CA THR A 170 28.46 22.34 12.75
C THR A 170 27.53 21.18 13.04
N CYS A 171 27.40 20.19 12.14
CA CYS A 171 26.63 18.98 12.40
C CYS A 171 27.18 18.20 13.60
N ALA A 172 28.52 18.19 13.73
CA ALA A 172 29.23 17.54 14.83
C ALA A 172 29.50 18.48 16.04
N GLN A 173 29.16 19.77 15.92
CA GLN A 173 29.40 20.74 17.00
C GLN A 173 28.47 20.49 18.18
N SER A 174 28.87 21.01 19.34
CA SER A 174 28.11 20.91 20.58
C SER A 174 27.77 19.46 21.00
N GLY A 175 28.47 18.46 20.46
CA GLY A 175 28.29 17.04 20.76
C GLY A 175 27.19 16.34 19.94
N CYS A 176 26.58 17.03 18.96
CA CYS A 176 25.64 16.44 18.00
C CYS A 176 26.41 15.56 16.98
N HIS A 177 25.80 14.56 16.34
CA HIS A 177 26.38 13.68 15.29
C HIS A 177 27.89 13.31 15.38
N THR A 178 28.42 13.10 16.58
CA THR A 178 29.86 12.87 16.79
C THR A 178 30.34 11.47 16.38
N ASP A 179 29.42 10.52 16.25
CA ASP A 179 29.68 9.12 15.90
C ASP A 179 29.06 8.75 14.52
N SER A 180 28.89 9.74 13.63
CA SER A 180 28.18 9.56 12.34
C SER A 180 29.11 9.59 11.11
N ASP A 181 30.37 9.19 11.27
CA ASP A 181 31.31 9.10 10.15
C ASP A 181 30.88 8.04 9.13
N VAL A 182 31.18 8.28 7.85
CA VAL A 182 30.99 7.27 6.79
C VAL A 182 32.10 6.21 6.93
N GLN A 183 31.71 4.94 7.04
CA GLN A 183 32.62 3.81 7.24
C GLN A 183 32.65 2.84 6.06
N LEU A 184 31.67 2.93 5.14
CA LEU A 184 31.42 1.91 4.13
C LEU A 184 32.47 1.88 3.01
N GLY A 185 33.28 0.81 3.00
CA GLY A 185 34.24 0.52 1.96
C GLY A 185 35.20 1.69 1.69
N ALA A 186 35.42 2.00 0.42
CA ALA A 186 36.30 3.10 0.02
C ALA A 186 35.71 4.49 0.30
N MET A 187 34.41 4.61 0.61
CA MET A 187 33.83 5.90 0.98
C MET A 187 34.35 6.37 2.35
N GLY A 188 34.69 5.44 3.25
CA GLY A 188 35.27 5.80 4.55
C GLY A 188 36.65 6.44 4.45
N ASP A 189 37.33 6.31 3.30
CA ASP A 189 38.60 6.99 3.04
C ASP A 189 38.39 8.42 2.47
N LEU A 190 37.15 8.81 2.15
CA LEU A 190 36.81 10.10 1.56
C LEU A 190 36.33 11.09 2.62
N THR A 191 36.73 12.34 2.50
CA THR A 191 36.12 13.44 3.27
C THR A 191 34.83 13.88 2.55
N ILE A 192 33.70 13.29 2.93
CA ILE A 192 32.38 13.61 2.38
C ILE A 192 31.60 14.45 3.38
N HIS A 193 31.06 15.56 2.90
CA HIS A 193 30.21 16.47 3.66
C HIS A 193 28.82 15.85 3.88
N CYS A 194 28.23 15.99 5.07
CA CYS A 194 26.94 15.37 5.43
C CYS A 194 25.83 15.76 4.45
N ALA A 195 25.83 17.03 4.02
CA ALA A 195 24.88 17.57 3.06
C ALA A 195 25.06 17.04 1.62
N ALA A 196 26.12 16.27 1.34
CA ALA A 196 26.28 15.58 0.06
C ALA A 196 25.37 14.35 -0.05
N CYS A 197 24.97 13.76 1.09
CA CYS A 197 24.05 12.63 1.15
C CYS A 197 22.69 13.05 1.71
N HIS A 198 22.68 13.89 2.74
CA HIS A 198 21.46 14.32 3.39
C HIS A 198 20.93 15.60 2.77
N ALA A 199 19.72 15.55 2.23
CA ALA A 199 19.10 16.69 1.56
C ALA A 199 18.53 17.69 2.58
N PHE A 200 19.38 18.22 3.48
CA PHE A 200 18.98 19.08 4.60
C PHE A 200 18.17 20.28 4.14
N SER A 201 18.56 20.90 3.03
CA SER A 201 17.91 22.08 2.45
C SER A 201 16.74 21.76 1.51
N ALA A 202 16.36 20.48 1.33
CA ALA A 202 15.26 20.11 0.47
C ALA A 202 13.93 20.69 1.00
N PRO A 203 13.18 21.47 0.21
CA PRO A 203 11.92 22.04 0.65
C PRO A 203 10.85 20.95 0.73
N VAL A 204 10.23 20.82 1.90
CA VAL A 204 9.17 19.83 2.18
C VAL A 204 7.93 20.50 2.81
N PRO A 205 7.22 21.34 2.05
CA PRO A 205 5.99 21.95 2.54
C PRO A 205 4.95 20.84 2.79
N ASP A 206 4.23 20.94 3.91
CA ASP A 206 3.05 20.13 4.22
C ASP A 206 3.25 18.61 4.43
N VAL A 207 4.47 18.15 4.74
CA VAL A 207 4.70 16.76 5.22
C VAL A 207 4.60 16.66 6.74
N ASP A 208 4.50 15.47 7.31
CA ASP A 208 4.70 15.26 8.75
C ASP A 208 6.18 14.99 9.07
N GLN A 209 6.49 14.65 10.32
CA GLN A 209 7.87 14.40 10.76
C GLN A 209 8.49 13.19 10.03
N GLU A 210 7.69 12.16 9.74
CA GLU A 210 8.14 10.97 9.02
C GLU A 210 8.48 11.29 7.56
N GLY A 211 7.61 12.05 6.88
CA GLY A 211 7.91 12.53 5.53
C GLY A 211 9.14 13.44 5.47
N ALA A 212 9.38 14.27 6.51
CA ALA A 212 10.59 15.08 6.59
C ALA A 212 11.86 14.24 6.81
N LEU A 213 11.79 13.17 7.62
CA LEU A 213 12.88 12.21 7.79
C LEU A 213 13.20 11.47 6.49
N ALA A 214 12.17 11.00 5.78
CA ALA A 214 12.34 10.33 4.49
C ALA A 214 13.00 11.23 3.45
N ALA A 215 12.61 12.51 3.41
CA ALA A 215 13.22 13.49 2.50
C ALA A 215 14.65 13.91 2.90
N LEU A 216 15.01 13.78 4.17
CA LEU A 216 16.38 14.05 4.65
C LEU A 216 17.33 12.89 4.33
N ALA A 217 16.82 11.65 4.25
CA ALA A 217 17.60 10.48 3.92
C ALA A 217 18.06 10.51 2.45
N PRO A 218 19.27 9.99 2.12
CA PRO A 218 19.70 9.88 0.74
C PRO A 218 18.79 8.93 -0.04
N ASP A 219 18.38 9.37 -1.23
CA ASP A 219 17.63 8.57 -2.18
C ASP A 219 18.55 7.84 -3.18
N GLN A 220 17.94 7.07 -4.09
CA GLN A 220 18.67 6.34 -5.12
C GLN A 220 19.56 7.28 -5.96
N ASP A 221 19.04 8.43 -6.39
CA ASP A 221 19.76 9.35 -7.26
C ASP A 221 20.98 9.94 -6.54
N THR A 222 20.85 10.23 -5.25
CA THR A 222 21.96 10.68 -4.39
C THR A 222 23.04 9.61 -4.33
N CYS A 223 22.69 8.36 -4.05
CA CYS A 223 23.63 7.24 -4.03
C CYS A 223 24.34 7.09 -5.39
N LEU A 224 23.56 7.07 -6.47
CA LEU A 224 24.05 6.83 -7.83
C LEU A 224 24.79 8.01 -8.46
N SER A 225 24.71 9.21 -7.86
CA SER A 225 25.51 10.36 -8.29
C SER A 225 27.01 10.13 -8.13
N CYS A 226 27.40 9.32 -7.13
CA CYS A 226 28.78 8.93 -6.85
C CYS A 226 29.03 7.44 -7.14
N HIS A 227 28.07 6.58 -6.77
CA HIS A 227 28.16 5.15 -7.03
C HIS A 227 27.74 4.85 -8.46
N ALA A 228 28.71 4.59 -9.33
CA ALA A 228 28.47 4.02 -10.66
C ALA A 228 28.01 2.54 -10.60
N MET A 229 27.23 2.16 -9.58
CA MET A 229 26.75 0.78 -9.35
C MET A 229 25.99 0.25 -10.55
N ARG A 230 25.23 1.07 -11.29
CA ARG A 230 24.59 0.63 -12.55
C ARG A 230 25.57 0.11 -13.63
N GLN A 231 26.88 0.39 -13.53
CA GLN A 231 27.90 -0.19 -14.41
C GLN A 231 28.53 -1.48 -13.86
N LEU A 232 28.35 -1.78 -12.57
CA LEU A 232 28.99 -2.89 -11.86
C LEU A 232 27.98 -3.95 -11.37
N VAL A 233 26.73 -3.57 -11.16
CA VAL A 233 25.63 -4.38 -10.63
C VAL A 233 24.34 -3.93 -11.32
N ALA A 234 23.67 -4.83 -12.01
CA ALA A 234 22.32 -4.58 -12.52
C ALA A 234 21.34 -4.78 -11.36
N MET A 235 20.43 -3.83 -11.13
CA MET A 235 19.30 -4.03 -10.23
C MET A 235 18.16 -4.67 -11.03
N PRO A 236 17.39 -5.60 -10.44
CA PRO A 236 16.25 -6.20 -11.10
C PRO A 236 15.14 -5.14 -11.28
N ASP A 237 14.32 -5.33 -12.31
CA ASP A 237 13.15 -4.49 -12.58
C ASP A 237 11.91 -5.41 -12.66
N PRO A 238 10.98 -5.34 -11.69
CA PRO A 238 10.94 -4.39 -10.57
C PRO A 238 11.84 -4.77 -9.37
N ASP A 239 12.45 -3.77 -8.73
CA ASP A 239 13.08 -3.94 -7.40
C ASP A 239 11.98 -3.96 -6.32
N PRO A 240 11.84 -5.04 -5.53
CA PRO A 240 10.83 -5.14 -4.49
C PRO A 240 11.01 -4.11 -3.35
N HIS A 241 12.19 -3.50 -3.24
CA HIS A 241 12.48 -2.45 -2.25
C HIS A 241 12.40 -1.03 -2.84
N GLU A 242 11.86 -0.88 -4.05
CA GLU A 242 11.66 0.41 -4.73
C GLU A 242 12.93 1.26 -4.87
N ASN A 243 14.10 0.62 -4.96
CA ASN A 243 15.42 1.26 -5.00
C ASN A 243 15.80 2.05 -3.74
N ALA A 244 15.20 1.74 -2.58
CA ALA A 244 15.60 2.30 -1.29
C ALA A 244 16.93 1.68 -0.82
N CYS A 245 18.05 2.14 -1.38
CA CYS A 245 19.38 1.59 -1.08
C CYS A 245 19.71 1.56 0.43
N SER A 246 19.19 2.54 1.17
CA SER A 246 19.35 2.67 2.62
C SER A 246 18.62 1.60 3.44
N ALA A 247 17.67 0.86 2.84
CA ALA A 247 17.01 -0.27 3.50
C ALA A 247 17.99 -1.43 3.77
N CYS A 248 19.05 -1.54 2.96
CA CYS A 248 20.08 -2.56 3.13
C CYS A 248 21.44 -1.97 3.47
N HIS A 249 21.80 -0.84 2.87
CA HIS A 249 23.10 -0.21 3.06
C HIS A 249 23.05 0.95 4.05
N ASN A 250 23.70 0.78 5.19
CA ASN A 250 23.93 1.87 6.14
C ASN A 250 25.40 2.31 6.09
N PRO A 251 25.73 3.44 5.43
CA PRO A 251 27.11 3.88 5.29
C PRO A 251 27.77 4.30 6.61
N HIS A 252 27.00 4.52 7.67
CA HIS A 252 27.51 4.93 8.99
C HIS A 252 27.79 3.74 9.91
N GLU A 253 27.26 2.56 9.62
CA GLU A 253 27.39 1.36 10.48
C GLU A 253 28.17 0.25 9.79
N GLN A 254 28.00 0.10 8.48
CA GLN A 254 28.63 -0.97 7.71
C GLN A 254 30.01 -0.55 7.24
N GLN A 255 31.00 -1.42 7.41
CA GLN A 255 32.36 -1.24 6.91
C GLN A 255 32.53 -1.85 5.51
N THR A 256 31.71 -2.85 5.16
CA THR A 256 31.76 -3.52 3.85
C THR A 256 30.36 -3.73 3.28
N PRO A 257 30.18 -3.73 1.95
CA PRO A 257 28.88 -3.98 1.34
C PRO A 257 28.27 -5.34 1.72
N ALA A 258 29.10 -6.34 2.01
CA ALA A 258 28.63 -7.67 2.40
C ALA A 258 27.90 -7.69 3.75
N GLN A 259 28.14 -6.72 4.64
CA GLN A 259 27.42 -6.62 5.91
C GLN A 259 25.95 -6.21 5.73
N ALA A 260 25.56 -5.71 4.56
CA ALA A 260 24.16 -5.40 4.26
C ALA A 260 23.26 -6.64 4.33
N VAL A 261 23.81 -7.85 4.19
CA VAL A 261 23.05 -9.10 4.34
C VAL A 261 22.44 -9.24 5.74
N GLU A 262 23.09 -8.69 6.77
CA GLU A 262 22.57 -8.72 8.14
C GLU A 262 21.26 -7.92 8.27
N SER A 263 21.04 -6.94 7.37
CA SER A 263 19.80 -6.16 7.39
C SER A 263 18.59 -6.95 6.89
N CYS A 264 18.79 -8.00 6.06
CA CYS A 264 17.69 -8.82 5.54
C CYS A 264 16.87 -9.42 6.68
N ALA A 265 17.55 -9.97 7.71
CA ALA A 265 16.92 -10.49 8.91
C ALA A 265 16.77 -9.42 10.02
N GLY A 266 17.71 -8.48 10.13
CA GLY A 266 17.79 -7.52 11.23
C GLY A 266 16.87 -6.32 11.13
N ALA A 267 16.46 -5.91 9.93
CA ALA A 267 15.62 -4.72 9.72
C ALA A 267 14.13 -4.95 10.03
N ALA A 268 13.76 -6.16 10.45
CA ALA A 268 12.37 -6.55 10.70
C ALA A 268 11.43 -6.36 9.48
N CYS A 269 11.97 -6.31 8.27
CA CYS A 269 11.18 -6.34 7.04
C CYS A 269 10.78 -7.78 6.67
N HIS A 270 11.61 -8.78 7.03
CA HIS A 270 11.39 -10.21 6.82
C HIS A 270 11.40 -10.98 8.15
N THR A 271 10.53 -10.63 9.10
CA THR A 271 10.57 -11.15 10.49
C THR A 271 10.21 -12.62 10.66
N ASP A 272 9.59 -13.25 9.66
CA ASP A 272 9.22 -14.67 9.70
C ASP A 272 9.37 -15.31 8.32
N PRO A 273 10.62 -15.58 7.89
CA PRO A 273 10.89 -16.08 6.55
C PRO A 273 10.19 -17.41 6.25
N VAL A 274 10.01 -18.29 7.25
CA VAL A 274 9.31 -19.58 7.13
C VAL A 274 7.87 -19.40 6.61
N ASP A 275 7.20 -18.34 7.06
CA ASP A 275 5.79 -18.07 6.76
C ASP A 275 5.59 -17.13 5.55
N LEU A 276 6.66 -16.55 4.99
CA LEU A 276 6.54 -15.62 3.87
C LEU A 276 5.93 -16.30 2.63
N THR A 277 6.30 -17.55 2.37
CA THR A 277 5.97 -18.22 1.11
C THR A 277 5.95 -19.75 1.27
N PRO A 278 5.16 -20.49 0.46
CA PRO A 278 5.22 -21.95 0.43
C PRO A 278 6.62 -22.53 0.19
N PHE A 279 7.51 -21.82 -0.52
CA PHE A 279 8.89 -22.29 -0.73
C PHE A 279 9.76 -22.21 0.52
N HIS A 280 9.43 -21.37 1.50
CA HIS A 280 10.17 -21.32 2.77
C HIS A 280 9.67 -22.35 3.79
N GLN A 281 8.48 -22.92 3.57
CA GLN A 281 7.89 -23.90 4.47
C GLN A 281 8.66 -25.22 4.40
N GLY A 282 9.07 -25.74 5.56
CA GLY A 282 9.78 -27.02 5.66
C GLY A 282 11.28 -26.97 5.37
N LEU A 283 11.85 -25.78 5.08
CA LEU A 283 13.30 -25.62 5.03
C LEU A 283 13.91 -25.73 6.44
N GLU A 284 15.13 -26.26 6.52
CA GLU A 284 15.88 -26.31 7.77
C GLU A 284 16.21 -24.88 8.25
N GLU A 285 16.15 -24.65 9.56
CA GLU A 285 16.43 -23.33 10.18
C GLU A 285 17.73 -22.69 9.67
N LEU A 286 18.79 -23.48 9.52
CA LEU A 286 20.11 -23.00 9.06
C LEU A 286 20.11 -22.51 7.60
N VAL A 287 19.21 -23.01 6.75
CA VAL A 287 19.05 -22.55 5.36
C VAL A 287 18.31 -21.22 5.34
N ILE A 288 17.35 -21.06 6.24
CA ILE A 288 16.54 -19.85 6.38
C ILE A 288 17.35 -18.68 6.95
N GLU A 289 18.33 -18.96 7.81
CA GLU A 289 19.25 -17.96 8.37
C GLU A 289 20.25 -17.39 7.35
N ASP A 290 20.56 -18.11 6.26
CA ASP A 290 21.46 -17.66 5.19
C ASP A 290 20.70 -17.34 3.90
N CYS A 291 20.04 -16.18 3.88
CA CYS A 291 19.19 -15.75 2.76
C CYS A 291 19.94 -15.72 1.41
N LEU A 292 21.26 -15.49 1.43
CA LEU A 292 22.09 -15.45 0.23
C LEU A 292 22.34 -16.82 -0.41
N TYR A 293 21.99 -17.90 0.30
CA TYR A 293 22.03 -19.23 -0.27
C TYR A 293 21.09 -19.35 -1.48
N CYS A 294 19.93 -18.70 -1.42
CA CYS A 294 18.93 -18.68 -2.49
C CYS A 294 18.86 -17.34 -3.22
N HIS A 295 18.89 -16.22 -2.50
CA HIS A 295 18.72 -14.89 -3.07
C HIS A 295 20.07 -14.21 -3.29
N GLN A 296 20.53 -14.13 -4.53
CA GLN A 296 21.72 -13.34 -4.81
C GLN A 296 21.43 -11.84 -4.56
N ALA A 297 22.32 -11.17 -3.83
CA ALA A 297 22.19 -9.74 -3.56
C ALA A 297 22.12 -8.95 -4.88
N HIS A 298 21.15 -8.03 -4.98
CA HIS A 298 20.85 -7.26 -6.18
C HIS A 298 20.36 -8.06 -7.40
N ASP A 299 19.98 -9.32 -7.21
CA ASP A 299 19.21 -10.10 -8.20
C ASP A 299 17.85 -10.47 -7.59
N PHE A 300 17.88 -10.88 -6.31
CA PHE A 300 16.72 -11.17 -5.44
C PHE A 300 15.77 -12.26 -5.96
N GLU A 301 15.92 -12.70 -7.21
CA GLU A 301 15.30 -13.87 -7.78
C GLU A 301 16.04 -15.16 -7.37
N VAL A 302 15.29 -16.25 -7.29
CA VAL A 302 15.85 -17.60 -7.12
C VAL A 302 15.85 -18.27 -8.48
N ASP A 303 17.00 -18.81 -8.89
CA ASP A 303 17.11 -19.65 -10.08
C ASP A 303 16.39 -20.98 -9.84
N GLY A 304 15.15 -21.07 -10.30
CA GLY A 304 14.28 -22.23 -10.18
C GLY A 304 14.66 -23.42 -11.09
N SER A 305 15.77 -23.35 -11.84
CA SER A 305 16.15 -24.44 -12.75
C SER A 305 16.66 -25.71 -12.06
N ASN A 306 16.90 -25.66 -10.74
CA ASN A 306 17.45 -26.79 -9.98
C ASN A 306 16.82 -26.96 -8.58
N CYS A 307 15.48 -26.93 -8.50
CA CYS A 307 14.73 -27.09 -7.24
C CYS A 307 15.14 -28.35 -6.45
N ILE A 308 15.39 -29.46 -7.14
CA ILE A 308 15.70 -30.76 -6.53
C ILE A 308 17.08 -30.83 -5.85
N ALA A 309 17.97 -29.85 -6.07
CA ALA A 309 19.22 -29.79 -5.32
C ALA A 309 19.02 -29.49 -3.84
N CYS A 310 17.89 -28.86 -3.50
CA CYS A 310 17.51 -28.57 -2.12
C CYS A 310 16.28 -29.37 -1.69
N HIS A 311 15.31 -29.58 -2.58
CA HIS A 311 14.13 -30.40 -2.33
C HIS A 311 14.35 -31.88 -2.73
N THR A 312 15.28 -32.57 -2.07
CA THR A 312 15.67 -33.93 -2.46
C THR A 312 14.58 -34.97 -2.28
N ASP A 313 13.68 -34.74 -1.32
CA ASP A 313 12.71 -35.74 -0.86
C ASP A 313 11.30 -35.48 -1.45
N ILE A 314 11.14 -34.45 -2.29
CA ILE A 314 9.85 -34.07 -2.90
C ILE A 314 9.26 -35.18 -3.79
N MET A 315 10.09 -36.11 -4.24
CA MET A 315 9.70 -37.22 -5.13
C MET A 315 9.38 -38.51 -4.37
N GLU A 316 9.50 -38.53 -3.04
CA GLU A 316 9.40 -39.76 -2.24
C GLU A 316 7.96 -40.09 -1.79
N ASP A 317 6.98 -39.25 -2.12
CA ASP A 317 5.55 -39.38 -1.76
C ASP A 317 5.31 -39.80 -0.30
N ASP A 318 6.10 -39.27 0.64
CA ASP A 318 5.92 -39.58 2.07
C ASP A 318 4.83 -38.68 2.68
N PRO A 319 3.69 -39.24 3.16
CA PRO A 319 2.63 -38.48 3.80
C PRO A 319 3.07 -37.78 5.10
N ALA A 320 4.25 -38.11 5.66
CA ALA A 320 4.84 -37.41 6.79
C ALA A 320 5.50 -36.07 6.44
N VAL A 321 5.83 -35.84 5.16
CA VAL A 321 6.46 -34.60 4.63
C VAL A 321 5.39 -33.67 4.01
N ALA A 322 4.22 -34.20 3.65
CA ALA A 322 3.19 -33.53 2.83
C ALA A 322 2.20 -32.61 3.58
N GLN A 323 2.57 -31.99 4.71
CA GLN A 323 1.69 -31.02 5.39
C GLN A 323 2.49 -29.86 6.01
N PRO A 324 2.38 -28.66 5.43
CA PRO A 324 1.96 -27.50 6.17
C PRO A 324 0.49 -27.26 5.81
N THR A 325 -0.37 -27.28 6.82
CA THR A 325 -1.78 -26.90 6.67
C THR A 325 -1.86 -25.56 5.96
N ALA A 326 -2.47 -25.52 4.77
CA ALA A 326 -2.81 -24.25 4.12
C ALA A 326 -3.58 -23.38 5.13
N PRO A 327 -3.25 -22.09 5.30
CA PRO A 327 -4.05 -21.22 6.14
C PRO A 327 -5.48 -21.23 5.60
N GLU A 328 -6.44 -21.51 6.48
CA GLU A 328 -7.86 -21.44 6.16
C GLU A 328 -8.14 -20.13 5.40
N ARG A 329 -8.48 -20.22 4.12
CA ARG A 329 -9.03 -19.09 3.39
C ARG A 329 -10.35 -18.75 4.08
N ILE A 330 -10.31 -17.81 5.02
CA ILE A 330 -11.49 -17.09 5.47
C ILE A 330 -12.02 -16.40 4.21
N SER A 331 -13.04 -17.01 3.61
CA SER A 331 -13.78 -16.42 2.51
C SER A 331 -14.34 -15.11 3.03
N ALA A 332 -13.71 -14.00 2.66
CA ALA A 332 -14.28 -12.68 2.78
C ALA A 332 -15.56 -12.68 1.95
N LEU A 333 -16.69 -12.90 2.62
CA LEU A 333 -18.01 -12.65 2.07
C LEU A 333 -18.08 -11.17 1.69
N ASP A 334 -18.34 -10.95 0.41
CA ASP A 334 -18.79 -9.70 -0.20
C ASP A 334 -19.78 -8.95 0.73
N PRO A 335 -19.54 -7.68 1.10
CA PRO A 335 -20.44 -6.90 1.94
C PRO A 335 -21.78 -6.55 1.28
N GLY A 336 -22.02 -6.95 0.02
CA GLY A 336 -23.14 -6.49 -0.79
C GLY A 336 -24.49 -7.21 -0.61
N VAL A 337 -24.57 -8.38 0.04
CA VAL A 337 -25.81 -9.17 0.11
C VAL A 337 -26.30 -9.34 1.55
N GLY A 338 -26.37 -8.22 2.27
CA GLY A 338 -27.14 -8.11 3.49
C GLY A 338 -28.60 -7.78 3.19
N LEU A 339 -29.52 -8.49 3.83
CA LEU A 339 -30.97 -8.24 3.92
C LEU A 339 -31.80 -8.88 2.81
N LEU A 340 -32.00 -10.19 2.89
CA LEU A 340 -33.30 -10.88 2.91
C LEU A 340 -32.99 -12.37 3.14
N HIS A 341 -33.80 -13.06 3.95
CA HIS A 341 -33.68 -14.47 4.42
C HIS A 341 -33.27 -14.65 5.90
N SER A 342 -34.03 -14.02 6.81
CA SER A 342 -34.04 -14.34 8.25
C SER A 342 -35.05 -15.43 8.63
N TRP A 343 -35.37 -16.38 7.74
CA TRP A 343 -36.29 -17.49 8.04
C TRP A 343 -35.73 -18.80 7.47
N GLY A 344 -34.65 -19.28 8.07
CA GLY A 344 -34.10 -20.60 7.81
C GLY A 344 -34.95 -21.68 8.47
N TYR A 345 -35.75 -22.40 7.67
CA TYR A 345 -36.09 -23.78 7.98
C TYR A 345 -34.93 -24.65 7.47
N PRO A 346 -34.32 -25.51 8.29
CA PRO A 346 -33.32 -26.46 7.79
C PRO A 346 -34.01 -27.42 6.82
N VAL A 347 -33.58 -27.44 5.56
CA VAL A 347 -33.93 -28.51 4.62
C VAL A 347 -33.11 -29.74 5.04
N PRO A 348 -33.73 -30.84 5.52
CA PRO A 348 -32.98 -32.04 5.88
C PRO A 348 -32.41 -32.68 4.60
N GLY A 349 -31.09 -32.80 4.51
CA GLY A 349 -30.44 -33.61 3.46
C GLY A 349 -29.65 -32.86 2.39
N TRP A 350 -29.49 -31.54 2.46
CA TRP A 350 -28.53 -30.83 1.59
C TRP A 350 -27.24 -30.55 2.36
N GLN A 351 -26.20 -31.33 2.05
CA GLN A 351 -24.81 -31.02 2.37
C GLN A 351 -24.21 -30.32 1.13
N PRO A 352 -23.49 -29.20 1.27
CA PRO A 352 -22.67 -28.71 0.16
C PRO A 352 -21.69 -29.83 -0.22
N PRO A 353 -21.40 -30.04 -1.51
CA PRO A 353 -20.44 -31.06 -1.92
C PRO A 353 -19.11 -30.77 -1.24
N ALA A 354 -18.54 -31.79 -0.58
CA ALA A 354 -17.19 -31.71 -0.05
C ALA A 354 -16.27 -31.27 -1.19
N GLN A 355 -15.42 -30.27 -0.94
CA GLN A 355 -14.34 -29.96 -1.86
C GLN A 355 -13.48 -31.22 -1.96
N GLN A 356 -13.51 -31.86 -3.12
CA GLN A 356 -12.79 -33.08 -3.39
C GLN A 356 -11.30 -32.74 -3.42
N GLU A 357 -10.54 -33.32 -2.50
CA GLU A 357 -9.08 -33.32 -2.59
C GLU A 357 -8.73 -34.22 -3.78
N LEU A 358 -8.26 -33.59 -4.86
CA LEU A 358 -7.60 -34.31 -5.93
C LEU A 358 -6.17 -34.52 -5.45
N ASP A 359 -5.83 -35.76 -5.10
CA ASP A 359 -4.47 -36.11 -4.70
C ASP A 359 -3.53 -35.95 -5.89
N PHE A 360 -2.66 -34.94 -5.83
CA PHE A 360 -1.56 -34.74 -6.77
C PHE A 360 -0.26 -35.28 -6.17
N LEU A 361 0.43 -36.15 -6.91
CA LEU A 361 1.71 -36.74 -6.49
C LEU A 361 2.83 -36.29 -7.43
N HIS A 362 3.92 -35.77 -6.84
CA HIS A 362 5.10 -35.33 -7.59
C HIS A 362 5.85 -36.52 -8.20
N SER A 363 5.86 -37.68 -7.54
CA SER A 363 6.52 -38.88 -8.10
C SER A 363 5.91 -39.38 -9.40
N GLU A 364 4.63 -39.06 -9.65
CA GLU A 364 3.91 -39.38 -10.88
C GLU A 364 4.19 -38.36 -12.01
N HIS A 365 4.79 -37.21 -11.70
CA HIS A 365 5.12 -36.13 -12.64
C HIS A 365 6.64 -35.81 -12.71
N PRO A 366 7.55 -36.80 -12.75
CA PRO A 366 9.00 -36.57 -12.65
C PRO A 366 9.62 -35.88 -13.87
N SER A 367 8.88 -35.81 -14.97
CA SER A 367 9.31 -35.21 -16.24
C SER A 367 8.66 -33.85 -16.51
N VAL A 368 7.82 -33.35 -15.60
CA VAL A 368 7.23 -32.02 -15.69
C VAL A 368 8.17 -31.03 -15.01
N ASP A 369 8.47 -29.92 -15.69
CA ASP A 369 9.28 -28.85 -15.10
C ASP A 369 8.52 -28.23 -13.91
N CYS A 370 9.19 -28.06 -12.77
CA CYS A 370 8.61 -27.50 -11.55
C CYS A 370 7.94 -26.13 -11.81
N ALA A 371 8.55 -25.32 -12.68
CA ALA A 371 8.06 -23.98 -13.04
C ALA A 371 6.78 -24.01 -13.91
N SER A 372 6.35 -25.19 -14.38
CA SER A 372 5.08 -25.36 -15.09
C SER A 372 3.88 -25.34 -14.14
N CYS A 373 4.10 -25.61 -12.86
CA CYS A 373 3.06 -25.64 -11.83
C CYS A 373 3.32 -24.62 -10.72
N HIS A 374 4.57 -24.35 -10.39
CA HIS A 374 4.97 -23.38 -9.36
C HIS A 374 5.50 -22.09 -9.99
N GLU A 375 5.07 -20.93 -9.48
CA GLU A 375 5.67 -19.65 -9.85
C GLU A 375 6.68 -19.18 -8.78
N SER A 376 7.77 -18.53 -9.20
CA SER A 376 8.81 -18.02 -8.30
C SER A 376 8.84 -16.49 -8.20
N VAL A 377 8.15 -15.79 -9.10
CA VAL A 377 8.27 -14.34 -9.30
C VAL A 377 7.17 -13.57 -8.56
N GLU A 378 5.89 -13.76 -8.92
CA GLU A 378 4.79 -12.98 -8.31
C GLU A 378 4.29 -13.57 -7.00
N ARG A 379 4.24 -14.90 -6.91
CA ARG A 379 3.91 -15.64 -5.68
C ARG A 379 4.93 -16.73 -5.51
N HIS A 380 6.03 -16.43 -4.84
CA HIS A 380 7.11 -17.37 -4.59
C HIS A 380 6.55 -18.70 -4.03
N GLY A 381 6.61 -19.80 -4.79
CA GLY A 381 6.09 -21.12 -4.39
C GLY A 381 4.58 -21.30 -4.58
N GLY A 382 3.90 -20.31 -5.15
CA GLY A 382 2.50 -20.36 -5.48
C GLY A 382 2.22 -21.40 -6.57
N VAL A 383 1.16 -22.18 -6.38
CA VAL A 383 0.70 -23.17 -7.35
C VAL A 383 -0.24 -22.49 -8.34
N THR A 384 0.10 -22.57 -9.63
CA THR A 384 -0.70 -22.02 -10.74
C THR A 384 -1.75 -23.01 -11.26
N VAL A 385 -1.53 -24.31 -11.05
CA VAL A 385 -2.47 -25.39 -11.37
C VAL A 385 -3.40 -25.61 -10.19
N THR A 386 -4.56 -24.94 -10.19
CA THR A 386 -5.47 -24.90 -9.02
C THR A 386 -6.86 -25.43 -9.32
N THR A 387 -7.19 -25.66 -10.58
CA THR A 387 -8.48 -26.15 -11.03
C THR A 387 -8.34 -27.40 -11.89
N VAL A 388 -9.42 -28.17 -12.00
CA VAL A 388 -9.48 -29.34 -12.90
C VAL A 388 -9.17 -28.94 -14.35
N THR A 389 -9.58 -27.74 -14.78
CA THR A 389 -9.28 -27.24 -16.13
C THR A 389 -7.78 -27.07 -16.35
N ASP A 390 -7.02 -26.68 -15.32
CA ASP A 390 -5.57 -26.52 -15.40
C ASP A 390 -4.88 -27.87 -15.57
N CYS A 391 -5.30 -28.90 -14.81
CA CYS A 391 -4.82 -30.27 -15.00
C CYS A 391 -5.07 -30.77 -16.43
N ARG A 392 -6.25 -30.46 -16.98
CA ARG A 392 -6.63 -30.87 -18.35
C ARG A 392 -5.83 -30.15 -19.44
N SER A 393 -5.22 -29.01 -19.16
CA SER A 393 -4.38 -28.31 -20.14
C SER A 393 -3.15 -29.13 -20.58
N CYS A 394 -2.65 -30.00 -19.69
CA CYS A 394 -1.55 -30.92 -19.97
C CYS A 394 -2.05 -32.33 -20.34
N HIS A 395 -3.08 -32.84 -19.65
CA HIS A 395 -3.56 -34.22 -19.80
C HIS A 395 -4.58 -34.43 -20.93
N HIS A 396 -5.25 -33.37 -21.42
CA HIS A 396 -6.23 -33.44 -22.53
C HIS A 396 -5.75 -32.72 -23.80
N ALA A 397 -4.45 -32.78 -24.09
CA ALA A 397 -3.91 -32.34 -25.37
C ALA A 397 -4.32 -33.30 -26.50
N ALA A 398 -4.52 -32.78 -27.72
CA ALA A 398 -5.11 -33.50 -28.86
C ALA A 398 -4.32 -34.76 -29.31
N ASP A 399 -3.09 -34.93 -28.83
CA ASP A 399 -2.19 -36.06 -29.09
C ASP A 399 -2.24 -37.15 -28.00
N GLN A 400 -2.81 -36.87 -26.82
CA GLN A 400 -2.97 -37.79 -25.68
C GLN A 400 -4.31 -38.54 -25.69
N ALA A 401 -5.19 -38.26 -26.66
CA ALA A 401 -6.55 -38.84 -26.78
C ALA A 401 -6.62 -40.38 -26.92
N GLN A 402 -5.48 -41.06 -27.00
CA GLN A 402 -5.41 -42.53 -27.06
C GLN A 402 -5.55 -43.21 -25.69
N GLU A 403 -5.47 -42.46 -24.59
CA GLU A 403 -5.56 -42.97 -23.21
C GLU A 403 -6.86 -42.56 -22.48
N ALA A 404 -7.94 -42.30 -23.22
CA ALA A 404 -9.28 -41.98 -22.68
C ALA A 404 -9.95 -43.12 -21.84
N GLN A 405 -9.19 -44.12 -21.39
CA GLN A 405 -9.65 -45.23 -20.54
C GLN A 405 -9.46 -44.94 -19.03
N GLY A 406 -8.84 -43.81 -18.66
CA GLY A 406 -8.45 -43.49 -17.28
C GLY A 406 -9.29 -42.42 -16.57
N CYS A 407 -10.48 -42.02 -17.06
CA CYS A 407 -11.27 -40.93 -16.44
C CYS A 407 -11.51 -41.16 -14.93
N ALA A 408 -11.72 -42.42 -14.53
CA ALA A 408 -11.91 -42.81 -13.15
C ALA A 408 -10.65 -42.63 -12.30
N GLU A 409 -9.45 -42.56 -12.88
CA GLU A 409 -8.19 -42.45 -12.12
C GLU A 409 -8.07 -41.13 -11.38
N CYS A 410 -8.49 -40.03 -12.00
CA CYS A 410 -8.58 -38.72 -11.35
C CYS A 410 -9.93 -38.50 -10.65
N HIS A 411 -10.99 -39.20 -11.06
CA HIS A 411 -12.36 -39.02 -10.56
C HIS A 411 -12.83 -40.09 -9.55
N ARG A 412 -11.89 -40.82 -8.92
CA ARG A 412 -12.12 -42.00 -8.05
C ARG A 412 -13.08 -41.77 -6.88
N GLU A 413 -13.05 -40.59 -6.25
CA GLU A 413 -13.90 -40.24 -5.09
C GLU A 413 -14.92 -39.13 -5.40
N SER A 414 -14.79 -38.51 -6.57
CA SER A 414 -15.77 -37.56 -7.07
C SER A 414 -16.94 -38.33 -7.67
N GLY A 415 -17.99 -38.61 -6.89
CA GLY A 415 -19.25 -39.17 -7.40
C GLY A 415 -19.83 -38.32 -8.53
N SER A 416 -19.31 -38.48 -9.75
CA SER A 416 -19.45 -37.52 -10.85
C SER A 416 -19.16 -38.13 -12.21
N VAL A 417 -18.30 -39.15 -12.30
CA VAL A 417 -18.23 -39.97 -13.52
C VAL A 417 -19.32 -41.03 -13.44
N GLY A 418 -20.48 -40.69 -14.01
CA GLY A 418 -21.60 -41.61 -14.15
C GLY A 418 -22.84 -41.27 -13.32
N ASP A 419 -22.73 -40.37 -12.34
CA ASP A 419 -23.86 -40.01 -11.48
C ASP A 419 -25.04 -39.44 -12.30
N PRO A 420 -26.29 -39.81 -11.95
CA PRO A 420 -27.47 -39.24 -12.59
C PRO A 420 -27.52 -37.72 -12.36
N TYR A 421 -27.65 -36.95 -13.43
CA TYR A 421 -27.74 -35.50 -13.37
C TYR A 421 -29.01 -34.97 -14.06
N ALA A 422 -29.60 -33.90 -13.51
CA ALA A 422 -30.78 -33.26 -14.07
C ALA A 422 -30.39 -32.21 -15.12
N LEU A 423 -30.53 -32.58 -16.39
CA LEU A 423 -30.24 -31.71 -17.52
C LEU A 423 -31.44 -30.80 -17.82
N THR A 424 -31.24 -29.48 -17.78
CA THR A 424 -32.29 -28.56 -18.22
C THR A 424 -32.25 -28.42 -19.74
N ARG A 425 -33.38 -28.68 -20.39
CA ARG A 425 -33.57 -28.52 -21.83
C ARG A 425 -34.77 -27.64 -22.10
N THR A 426 -34.61 -26.74 -23.06
CA THR A 426 -35.71 -25.94 -23.60
C THR A 426 -36.49 -26.81 -24.58
N MET A 427 -37.79 -26.92 -24.34
CA MET A 427 -38.72 -27.62 -25.22
C MET A 427 -39.65 -26.60 -25.83
N ASP A 428 -39.63 -26.54 -27.17
CA ASP A 428 -40.55 -25.73 -27.94
C ASP A 428 -41.73 -26.58 -28.36
N PHE A 429 -42.89 -26.31 -27.76
CA PHE A 429 -44.13 -26.97 -28.13
C PHE A 429 -44.78 -26.30 -29.31
N SER A 430 -45.47 -27.13 -30.08
CA SER A 430 -46.22 -26.77 -31.28
C SER A 430 -47.37 -25.79 -31.03
N THR A 431 -47.77 -25.62 -29.76
CA THR A 431 -48.74 -24.63 -29.28
C THR A 431 -48.15 -23.24 -29.09
N GLY A 432 -46.86 -23.04 -29.41
CA GLY A 432 -46.13 -21.79 -29.17
C GLY A 432 -45.69 -21.60 -27.72
N LEU A 433 -45.81 -22.66 -26.91
CA LEU A 433 -45.35 -22.70 -25.53
C LEU A 433 -43.89 -23.17 -25.51
N THR A 434 -42.97 -22.31 -25.08
CA THR A 434 -41.59 -22.72 -24.79
C THR A 434 -41.45 -22.93 -23.29
N VAL A 435 -41.05 -24.13 -22.86
CA VAL A 435 -40.79 -24.42 -21.44
C VAL A 435 -39.39 -24.98 -21.25
N GLN A 436 -38.76 -24.63 -20.14
CA GLN A 436 -37.55 -25.32 -19.70
C GLN A 436 -37.96 -26.48 -18.80
N ARG A 437 -37.43 -27.67 -19.08
CA ARG A 437 -37.69 -28.87 -18.30
C ARG A 437 -36.38 -29.51 -17.86
N ALA A 438 -36.31 -29.89 -16.60
CA ALA A 438 -35.26 -30.75 -16.08
C ALA A 438 -35.58 -32.19 -16.45
N LEU A 439 -34.70 -32.80 -17.26
CA LEU A 439 -34.75 -34.22 -17.62
C LEU A 439 -33.67 -34.95 -16.83
N PRO A 440 -33.99 -36.08 -16.17
CA PRO A 440 -32.94 -36.92 -15.61
C PRO A 440 -32.12 -37.51 -16.76
N PHE A 441 -30.80 -37.36 -16.69
CA PHE A 441 -29.85 -38.06 -17.55
C PHE A 441 -29.03 -39.01 -16.68
N ASP A 442 -29.09 -40.29 -17.00
CA ASP A 442 -28.42 -41.37 -16.27
C ASP A 442 -27.37 -42.00 -17.18
N HIS A 443 -26.11 -41.99 -16.76
CA HIS A 443 -25.02 -42.59 -17.54
C HIS A 443 -25.06 -44.12 -17.48
N ASP A 444 -25.64 -44.72 -16.43
CA ASP A 444 -25.83 -46.17 -16.33
C ASP A 444 -26.82 -46.69 -17.39
N ALA A 445 -27.68 -45.81 -17.91
CA ALA A 445 -28.56 -46.10 -19.03
C ALA A 445 -27.84 -46.03 -20.40
N HIS A 446 -26.61 -45.49 -20.44
CA HIS A 446 -25.79 -45.33 -21.64
C HIS A 446 -24.40 -45.98 -21.48
N PRO A 447 -24.29 -47.23 -20.99
CA PRO A 447 -23.00 -47.84 -20.64
C PRO A 447 -22.13 -48.14 -21.86
N ASP A 448 -22.74 -48.21 -23.04
CA ASP A 448 -22.09 -48.53 -24.31
C ASP A 448 -21.61 -47.29 -25.08
N LEU A 449 -21.80 -46.07 -24.55
CA LEU A 449 -21.32 -44.82 -25.16
C LEU A 449 -19.95 -44.41 -24.60
N ASP A 450 -18.98 -44.16 -25.48
CA ASP A 450 -17.72 -43.54 -25.09
C ASP A 450 -17.95 -42.11 -24.57
N CYS A 451 -17.35 -41.75 -23.44
CA CYS A 451 -17.53 -40.43 -22.80
C CYS A 451 -17.23 -39.26 -23.76
N ALA A 452 -16.21 -39.41 -24.60
CA ALA A 452 -15.79 -38.42 -25.59
C ALA A 452 -16.83 -38.20 -26.72
N SER A 453 -17.82 -39.09 -26.85
CA SER A 453 -18.95 -38.88 -27.77
C SER A 453 -19.91 -37.80 -27.29
N CYS A 454 -19.95 -37.57 -25.97
CA CYS A 454 -20.81 -36.58 -25.34
C CYS A 454 -20.03 -35.35 -24.84
N HIS A 455 -18.88 -35.57 -24.20
CA HIS A 455 -18.08 -34.55 -23.52
C HIS A 455 -17.03 -33.93 -24.44
N THR A 456 -17.48 -33.07 -25.37
CA THR A 456 -16.66 -32.57 -26.48
C THR A 456 -16.27 -31.10 -26.38
N ASP A 457 -16.88 -30.34 -25.46
CA ASP A 457 -16.72 -28.88 -25.43
C ASP A 457 -15.48 -28.43 -24.65
N GLY A 458 -14.37 -28.24 -25.39
CA GLY A 458 -13.12 -27.67 -24.91
C GLY A 458 -12.46 -28.45 -23.76
N LEU A 459 -11.59 -27.77 -23.01
CA LEU A 459 -10.94 -28.33 -21.80
C LEU A 459 -11.95 -28.54 -20.64
N ALA A 460 -13.13 -27.94 -20.73
CA ALA A 460 -14.20 -28.17 -19.76
C ALA A 460 -14.85 -29.56 -19.94
N LEU A 461 -14.66 -30.21 -21.10
CA LEU A 461 -15.27 -31.49 -21.45
C LEU A 461 -16.77 -31.49 -21.15
N SER A 462 -17.45 -30.39 -21.50
CA SER A 462 -18.89 -30.28 -21.27
C SER A 462 -19.67 -31.03 -22.35
N ALA A 463 -20.79 -31.64 -21.95
CA ALA A 463 -21.78 -32.24 -22.85
C ALA A 463 -22.92 -31.29 -23.22
N SER A 464 -22.80 -30.00 -22.89
CA SER A 464 -23.81 -28.97 -23.18
C SER A 464 -24.12 -28.82 -24.66
N ALA A 465 -23.17 -29.14 -25.54
CA ALA A 465 -23.34 -29.07 -26.99
C ALA A 465 -24.06 -30.28 -27.59
N VAL A 466 -24.27 -31.36 -26.81
CA VAL A 466 -24.89 -32.60 -27.30
C VAL A 466 -26.39 -32.60 -26.98
N ASP A 467 -27.18 -32.87 -28.02
CA ASP A 467 -28.63 -32.96 -27.96
C ASP A 467 -29.08 -34.43 -27.98
N CYS A 468 -30.06 -34.77 -27.16
CA CYS A 468 -30.62 -36.13 -27.09
C CYS A 468 -31.14 -36.58 -28.46
N ALA A 469 -31.70 -35.65 -29.24
CA ALA A 469 -32.23 -35.91 -30.58
C ALA A 469 -31.15 -36.34 -31.59
N SER A 470 -29.86 -36.07 -31.31
CA SER A 470 -28.76 -36.52 -32.19
C SER A 470 -28.50 -38.03 -32.12
N CYS A 471 -29.01 -38.72 -31.09
CA CYS A 471 -28.89 -40.17 -30.91
C CYS A 471 -30.26 -40.88 -30.82
N HIS A 472 -31.31 -40.20 -30.36
CA HIS A 472 -32.65 -40.77 -30.18
C HIS A 472 -33.67 -40.18 -31.18
N GLU A 473 -33.61 -40.61 -32.44
CA GLU A 473 -34.52 -40.16 -33.50
C GLU A 473 -35.93 -40.81 -33.41
N ASP A 474 -36.04 -42.02 -32.83
CA ASP A 474 -37.20 -42.91 -32.94
C ASP A 474 -38.18 -42.90 -31.75
N HIS A 475 -38.74 -41.73 -31.42
CA HIS A 475 -39.76 -41.62 -30.36
C HIS A 475 -41.14 -42.20 -30.74
N HIS A 476 -41.30 -42.73 -31.96
CA HIS A 476 -42.53 -43.34 -32.48
C HIS A 476 -42.58 -44.87 -32.41
N GLU A 477 -41.57 -45.52 -31.82
CA GLU A 477 -41.61 -46.98 -31.72
C GLU A 477 -42.73 -47.45 -30.78
N PRO A 478 -43.40 -48.58 -31.07
CA PRO A 478 -44.42 -49.16 -30.18
C PRO A 478 -43.94 -49.46 -28.75
N ALA A 479 -42.62 -49.54 -28.55
CA ALA A 479 -41.97 -49.76 -27.26
C ALA A 479 -41.43 -48.48 -26.60
N ALA A 480 -41.58 -47.31 -27.24
CA ALA A 480 -41.09 -46.05 -26.73
C ALA A 480 -41.78 -45.70 -25.39
N ASN A 481 -41.01 -45.73 -24.30
CA ASN A 481 -41.48 -45.30 -23.00
C ASN A 481 -41.17 -43.81 -22.82
N CYS A 482 -42.11 -42.94 -23.16
CA CYS A 482 -41.96 -41.48 -23.03
C CYS A 482 -41.53 -41.06 -21.61
N MET A 483 -41.94 -41.83 -20.60
CA MET A 483 -41.66 -41.54 -19.19
C MET A 483 -40.24 -41.89 -18.75
N SER A 484 -39.48 -42.61 -19.59
CA SER A 484 -38.05 -42.86 -19.36
C SER A 484 -37.22 -41.57 -19.35
N CYS A 485 -37.67 -40.55 -20.09
CA CYS A 485 -37.03 -39.23 -20.14
C CYS A 485 -37.93 -38.12 -19.54
N HIS A 486 -39.26 -38.26 -19.61
CA HIS A 486 -40.21 -37.24 -19.17
C HIS A 486 -40.92 -37.61 -17.85
N GLN A 487 -40.63 -36.90 -16.76
CA GLN A 487 -41.36 -37.09 -15.48
C GLN A 487 -42.80 -36.55 -15.55
N PRO A 488 -43.85 -37.23 -15.08
CA PRO A 488 -45.23 -36.80 -15.30
C PRO A 488 -45.48 -35.45 -14.64
N THR A 489 -46.04 -34.50 -15.40
CA THR A 489 -46.53 -33.24 -14.82
C THR A 489 -47.86 -33.48 -14.10
N GLY A 490 -48.15 -32.68 -13.08
CA GLY A 490 -49.46 -32.70 -12.41
C GLY A 490 -50.61 -32.51 -13.40
N SER A 491 -51.78 -33.04 -13.06
CA SER A 491 -53.01 -33.05 -13.89
C SER A 491 -53.45 -31.69 -14.43
N GLU A 492 -52.90 -30.60 -13.91
CA GLU A 492 -53.19 -29.20 -14.27
C GLU A 492 -52.71 -28.83 -15.68
N ALA A 493 -51.75 -29.56 -16.25
CA ALA A 493 -51.26 -29.36 -17.63
C ALA A 493 -52.12 -30.09 -18.70
N HIS A 494 -53.05 -30.96 -18.29
CA HIS A 494 -53.83 -31.82 -19.17
C HIS A 494 -55.33 -31.46 -19.14
N VAL A 495 -55.71 -30.38 -19.85
CA VAL A 495 -57.13 -30.04 -20.05
C VAL A 495 -57.74 -31.07 -20.99
N ILE A 496 -58.64 -31.91 -20.48
CA ILE A 496 -59.19 -33.10 -21.16
C ILE A 496 -59.75 -32.73 -22.54
N GLU A 497 -60.40 -31.57 -22.65
CA GLU A 497 -61.03 -31.06 -23.85
C GLU A 497 -60.06 -30.73 -24.98
N THR A 498 -58.76 -30.59 -24.68
CA THR A 498 -57.74 -30.16 -25.66
C THR A 498 -56.70 -31.24 -25.90
N ALA A 499 -56.23 -31.90 -24.84
CA ALA A 499 -55.18 -32.93 -24.90
C ALA A 499 -55.62 -34.23 -25.59
N HIS A 500 -56.92 -34.54 -25.62
CA HIS A 500 -57.44 -35.79 -26.20
C HIS A 500 -57.98 -35.65 -27.63
N LEU A 501 -57.91 -34.45 -28.22
CA LEU A 501 -58.40 -34.20 -29.58
C LEU A 501 -57.34 -34.56 -30.64
N THR A 502 -56.08 -34.19 -30.42
CA THR A 502 -54.95 -34.44 -31.33
C THR A 502 -53.63 -34.41 -30.57
N CYS A 503 -52.57 -35.03 -31.11
CA CYS A 503 -51.21 -34.91 -30.56
C CYS A 503 -50.70 -33.45 -30.57
N SER A 504 -51.17 -32.62 -31.51
CA SER A 504 -50.95 -31.17 -31.50
C SER A 504 -51.69 -30.46 -30.37
N GLY A 505 -52.87 -30.96 -29.98
CA GLY A 505 -53.63 -30.49 -28.81
C GLY A 505 -52.94 -30.78 -27.48
N SER A 506 -52.09 -31.81 -27.45
CA SER A 506 -51.12 -32.08 -26.37
C SER A 506 -49.81 -31.31 -26.51
N GLY A 507 -49.64 -30.51 -27.57
CA GLY A 507 -48.50 -29.63 -27.79
C GLY A 507 -47.32 -30.22 -28.58
N CYS A 508 -47.36 -31.48 -29.02
CA CYS A 508 -46.16 -32.19 -29.49
C CYS A 508 -45.83 -32.09 -30.99
N HIS A 509 -46.81 -31.86 -31.89
CA HIS A 509 -46.56 -31.73 -33.35
C HIS A 509 -47.33 -30.56 -34.00
N THR A 510 -46.75 -29.92 -35.03
CA THR A 510 -47.34 -28.77 -35.77
C THR A 510 -47.93 -29.08 -37.14
N ASP A 511 -47.52 -30.16 -37.81
CA ASP A 511 -47.92 -30.41 -39.21
C ASP A 511 -49.19 -31.29 -39.29
N LEU A 512 -50.26 -30.72 -39.85
CA LEU A 512 -51.50 -31.42 -40.17
C LEU A 512 -51.63 -31.69 -41.69
N PRO A 513 -52.29 -32.78 -42.09
CA PRO A 513 -53.06 -33.69 -41.24
C PRO A 513 -52.28 -34.94 -40.80
N PHE A 514 -52.37 -35.28 -39.52
CA PHE A 514 -52.18 -36.67 -39.10
C PHE A 514 -53.49 -37.42 -39.42
N GLU A 515 -53.51 -38.15 -40.54
CA GLU A 515 -54.60 -39.09 -40.79
C GLU A 515 -54.49 -40.27 -39.81
N GLY A 516 -55.29 -40.21 -38.75
CA GLY A 516 -55.74 -41.37 -37.98
C GLY A 516 -54.65 -42.18 -37.27
N LEU A 517 -54.15 -41.69 -36.14
CA LEU A 517 -53.58 -42.60 -35.15
C LEU A 517 -54.68 -43.57 -34.69
N PRO A 518 -54.41 -44.88 -34.63
CA PRO A 518 -55.37 -45.83 -34.12
C PRO A 518 -55.65 -45.51 -32.65
N ARG A 519 -56.92 -45.40 -32.28
CA ARG A 519 -57.36 -45.22 -30.89
C ARG A 519 -57.21 -46.53 -30.11
N THR A 520 -55.98 -47.06 -30.10
CA THR A 520 -55.65 -48.29 -29.40
C THR A 520 -55.22 -48.00 -27.97
N ASN A 521 -55.37 -48.98 -27.11
CA ASN A 521 -54.93 -48.94 -25.73
C ASN A 521 -53.43 -48.65 -25.63
N THR A 522 -52.61 -49.12 -26.57
CA THR A 522 -51.17 -48.86 -26.59
C THR A 522 -50.85 -47.37 -26.66
N VAL A 523 -51.62 -46.61 -27.43
CA VAL A 523 -51.46 -45.15 -27.55
C VAL A 523 -51.99 -44.42 -26.31
N CYS A 524 -53.06 -44.90 -25.68
CA CYS A 524 -53.55 -44.30 -24.43
C CYS A 524 -52.59 -44.57 -23.26
N LEU A 525 -52.04 -45.78 -23.20
CA LEU A 525 -51.13 -46.22 -22.14
C LEU A 525 -49.73 -45.62 -22.27
N SER A 526 -49.35 -45.03 -23.41
CA SER A 526 -48.09 -44.26 -23.50
C SER A 526 -48.08 -43.05 -22.56
N CYS A 527 -49.26 -42.48 -22.27
CA CYS A 527 -49.44 -41.37 -21.33
C CYS A 527 -50.09 -41.79 -19.99
N HIS A 528 -51.00 -42.76 -20.01
CA HIS A 528 -51.71 -43.26 -18.82
C HIS A 528 -51.12 -44.58 -18.31
N GLN A 529 -49.82 -44.58 -18.00
CA GLN A 529 -49.12 -45.79 -17.55
C GLN A 529 -49.65 -46.33 -16.21
N ASP A 530 -50.28 -45.49 -15.39
CA ASP A 530 -50.96 -45.87 -14.16
C ASP A 530 -52.21 -46.74 -14.39
N LEU A 531 -52.69 -46.81 -15.64
CA LEU A 531 -53.86 -47.59 -16.04
C LEU A 531 -53.52 -48.86 -16.82
N VAL A 532 -52.24 -49.27 -16.88
CA VAL A 532 -51.80 -50.48 -17.62
C VAL A 532 -52.57 -51.74 -17.21
N ASP A 533 -52.89 -51.87 -15.92
CA ASP A 533 -53.62 -53.03 -15.38
C ASP A 533 -55.16 -52.89 -15.50
N HIS A 534 -55.64 -51.73 -15.95
CA HIS A 534 -57.06 -51.47 -16.12
C HIS A 534 -57.56 -52.04 -17.45
N ARG A 535 -58.08 -53.28 -17.42
CA ARG A 535 -58.56 -54.02 -18.61
C ARG A 535 -57.42 -54.20 -19.63
N PRO A 536 -56.40 -55.02 -19.32
CA PRO A 536 -55.13 -55.08 -20.05
C PRO A 536 -55.23 -55.47 -21.54
N GLU A 537 -56.35 -56.07 -21.96
CA GLU A 537 -56.59 -56.47 -23.35
C GLU A 537 -57.70 -55.65 -24.05
N GLY A 538 -58.29 -54.67 -23.36
CA GLY A 538 -59.41 -53.87 -23.88
C GLY A 538 -58.94 -52.56 -24.51
N GLU A 539 -59.68 -52.08 -25.52
CA GLU A 539 -59.44 -50.78 -26.14
C GLU A 539 -60.08 -49.65 -25.33
N CYS A 540 -59.27 -48.68 -24.87
CA CYS A 540 -59.73 -47.63 -23.96
C CYS A 540 -60.90 -46.82 -24.54
N ALA A 541 -60.87 -46.58 -25.86
CA ALA A 541 -61.88 -45.79 -26.58
C ALA A 541 -63.28 -46.44 -26.63
N GLU A 542 -63.41 -47.73 -26.31
CA GLU A 542 -64.72 -48.39 -26.26
C GLU A 542 -65.56 -47.95 -25.05
N CYS A 543 -64.90 -47.53 -23.97
CA CYS A 543 -65.54 -47.14 -22.71
C CYS A 543 -65.30 -45.66 -22.34
N HIS A 544 -64.18 -45.09 -22.79
CA HIS A 544 -63.82 -43.69 -22.53
C HIS A 544 -64.10 -42.85 -23.77
N ALA A 545 -65.16 -42.05 -23.70
CA ALA A 545 -65.56 -41.16 -24.79
C ALA A 545 -64.55 -40.02 -24.94
N LEU A 546 -63.88 -39.97 -26.07
CA LEU A 546 -63.07 -38.82 -26.49
C LEU A 546 -63.91 -37.91 -27.38
N ALA A 547 -63.75 -36.60 -27.26
CA ALA A 547 -64.46 -35.65 -28.11
C ALA A 547 -64.21 -35.94 -29.61
N GLU A 548 -65.25 -35.82 -30.43
CA GLU A 548 -65.13 -36.00 -31.88
C GLU A 548 -64.37 -34.81 -32.48
N VAL A 549 -63.34 -35.09 -33.27
CA VAL A 549 -62.62 -34.06 -34.03
C VAL A 549 -63.55 -33.61 -35.16
N GLY A 550 -64.32 -32.56 -34.93
CA GLY A 550 -65.14 -31.92 -35.96
C GLY A 550 -64.24 -31.34 -37.05
N GLY A 551 -64.52 -31.68 -38.31
CA GLY A 551 -63.77 -31.22 -39.48
C GLY A 551 -63.93 -29.74 -39.79
#